data_AF-A0A3D5KLX5-F1
#
_entry.id   AF-A0A3D5KLX5-F1
#
_cell.length_a   1.000
_cell.length_b   1.000
_cell.length_c   1.000
_cell.angle_alpha   90.00
_cell.angle_beta   90.00
_cell.angle_gamma   90.00
#
_symmetry.space_group_name_H-M   'P 1'
#
loop_
_entity.id
_entity.type
_entity.pdbx_description
1 polymer ?
#
loop_
_entity_poly.entity_id
_entity_poly.type
_entity_poly.pdbx_seq_one_letter_code
_entity_poly.pdbx_strand_id
1 'polypeptide(L)'
;MKFFLAIYLSTSLLTFGQSTTKVPDSLFANQQWNVAIPLYEKAIKSGVTNALTWNRLGFCYHNVGQVDLAIKDYLISLNNKPSAFL
;
A
#
# COMPACT_ATOMS: atom_id res chain seq x y z
N MET A 1 18.16 34.43 -2.07
CA MET A 1 18.09 32.96 -1.95
C MET A 1 16.83 32.49 -1.21
N LYS A 2 15.62 32.76 -1.74
CA LYS A 2 14.34 32.27 -1.15
C LYS A 2 13.39 31.59 -2.15
N PHE A 3 13.79 31.48 -3.43
CA PHE A 3 12.92 30.88 -4.47
C PHE A 3 13.10 29.37 -4.65
N PHE A 4 14.15 28.76 -4.09
CA PHE A 4 14.40 27.31 -4.26
C PHE A 4 13.63 26.42 -3.27
N LEU A 5 13.17 26.96 -2.13
CA LEU A 5 12.44 26.16 -1.13
C LEU A 5 10.99 25.87 -1.56
N ALA A 6 10.36 26.79 -2.28
CA ALA A 6 8.98 26.65 -2.76
C ALA A 6 8.83 25.58 -3.85
N ILE A 7 9.88 25.35 -4.65
CA ILE A 7 9.91 24.31 -5.70
C ILE A 7 10.03 22.90 -5.08
N TYR A 8 10.73 22.76 -3.96
CA TYR A 8 10.80 21.49 -3.21
C TYR A 8 9.49 21.15 -2.50
N LEU A 9 8.75 22.16 -2.04
CA LEU A 9 7.44 21.97 -1.41
C LEU A 9 6.35 21.63 -2.44
N SER A 10 6.45 22.14 -3.68
CA SER A 10 5.48 21.84 -4.74
C SER A 10 5.72 20.50 -5.41
N THR A 11 6.97 20.03 -5.52
CA THR A 11 7.29 18.70 -6.06
C THR A 11 6.93 17.56 -5.10
N SER A 12 7.04 17.78 -3.78
CA SER A 12 6.50 16.86 -2.78
C SER A 12 4.96 16.84 -2.74
N LEU A 13 4.30 17.91 -3.21
CA LEU A 13 2.85 17.97 -3.38
C LEU A 13 2.36 17.38 -4.72
N LEU A 14 3.22 17.30 -5.75
CA LEU A 14 2.83 16.90 -7.11
C LEU A 14 2.72 15.39 -7.35
N THR A 15 3.07 14.54 -6.38
CA THR A 15 2.81 13.09 -6.50
C THR A 15 1.36 12.71 -6.20
N PHE A 16 0.47 13.67 -5.95
CA PHE A 16 -0.94 13.43 -5.64
C PHE A 16 -1.80 12.96 -6.83
N GLY A 17 -1.24 12.87 -8.05
CA GLY A 17 -2.02 12.73 -9.27
C GLY A 17 -1.83 11.46 -10.11
N GLN A 18 -0.80 10.63 -9.90
CA GLN A 18 -0.56 9.47 -10.77
C GLN A 18 -0.27 8.17 -9.98
N SER A 19 -1.23 7.25 -10.02
CA SER A 19 -1.12 5.84 -9.63
C SER A 19 -0.89 5.60 -8.13
N THR A 20 -2.00 5.59 -7.37
CA THR A 20 -2.03 5.26 -5.94
C THR A 20 -1.56 3.83 -5.59
N THR A 21 -1.34 2.98 -6.58
CA THR A 21 -0.76 1.64 -6.40
C THR A 21 0.78 1.67 -6.37
N LYS A 22 1.43 2.59 -7.11
CA LYS A 22 2.90 2.58 -7.25
C LYS A 22 3.64 3.00 -5.97
N VAL A 23 3.08 3.91 -5.18
CA VAL A 23 3.74 4.39 -3.95
C VAL A 23 3.81 3.33 -2.85
N PRO A 24 2.70 2.70 -2.40
CA PRO A 24 2.78 1.67 -1.38
C PRO A 24 3.57 0.45 -1.88
N ASP A 25 3.50 0.12 -3.17
CA ASP A 25 4.27 -0.96 -3.77
C ASP A 25 5.78 -0.71 -3.79
N SER A 26 6.21 0.54 -4.00
CA SER A 26 7.62 0.93 -3.90
C SER A 26 8.14 0.82 -2.48
N LEU A 27 7.36 1.30 -1.49
CA LEU A 27 7.71 1.16 -0.07
C LEU A 27 7.76 -0.31 0.35
N PHE A 28 6.82 -1.12 -0.15
CA PHE A 28 6.80 -2.56 0.03
C PHE A 28 8.07 -3.21 -0.53
N ALA A 29 8.46 -2.89 -1.76
CA ALA A 29 9.67 -3.42 -2.38
C ALA A 29 10.95 -3.03 -1.60
N ASN A 30 10.94 -1.85 -0.99
CA ASN A 30 12.01 -1.36 -0.11
C ASN A 30 11.89 -1.82 1.35
N GLN A 31 10.94 -2.72 1.66
CA GLN A 31 10.70 -3.27 3.00
C GLN A 31 10.35 -2.23 4.07
N GLN A 32 9.83 -1.08 3.65
CA GLN A 32 9.41 0.00 4.54
C GLN A 32 7.98 -0.26 5.04
N TRP A 33 7.79 -1.38 5.74
CA TRP A 33 6.49 -1.91 6.13
C TRP A 33 5.62 -0.92 6.89
N ASN A 34 6.19 -0.27 7.91
CA ASN A 34 5.49 0.71 8.75
C ASN A 34 4.97 1.92 7.97
N VAL A 35 5.62 2.29 6.85
CA VAL A 35 5.19 3.40 6.00
C VAL A 35 4.19 2.92 4.93
N ALA A 36 4.34 1.69 4.45
CA ALA A 36 3.47 1.10 3.44
C ALA A 36 2.06 0.78 3.97
N ILE A 37 1.94 0.31 5.23
CA ILE A 37 0.68 -0.06 5.88
C ILE A 37 -0.41 1.02 5.73
N PRO A 38 -0.22 2.25 6.23
CA PRO A 38 -1.28 3.26 6.20
C PRO A 38 -1.69 3.66 4.77
N LEU A 39 -0.78 3.52 3.80
CA LEU A 39 -1.10 3.78 2.39
C LEU A 39 -1.94 2.66 1.77
N TYR A 40 -1.63 1.40 2.06
CA TYR A 40 -2.46 0.27 1.64
C TYR A 40 -3.85 0.33 2.28
N GLU A 41 -3.95 0.64 3.57
CA GLU A 41 -5.23 0.81 4.25
C GLU A 41 -6.07 1.93 3.62
N LYS A 42 -5.43 3.06 3.28
CA LYS A 42 -6.10 4.16 2.59
C LYS A 42 -6.58 3.73 1.21
N ALA A 43 -5.75 3.02 0.44
CA ALA A 43 -6.13 2.53 -0.89
C ALA A 43 -7.37 1.62 -0.81
N ILE A 44 -7.39 0.70 0.17
CA ILE A 44 -8.53 -0.19 0.45
C ILE A 44 -9.78 0.61 0.82
N LYS A 45 -9.68 1.57 1.74
CA LYS A 45 -10.81 2.43 2.16
C LYS A 45 -11.37 3.26 1.01
N SER A 46 -10.51 3.64 0.05
CA SER A 46 -10.92 4.36 -1.17
C SER A 46 -11.47 3.44 -2.27
N GLY A 47 -11.61 2.14 -2.02
CA GLY A 47 -12.13 1.17 -3.00
C GLY A 47 -11.11 0.72 -4.04
N VAL A 48 -9.86 1.19 -3.96
CA VAL A 48 -8.75 0.78 -4.84
C VAL A 48 -8.11 -0.47 -4.25
N THR A 49 -8.81 -1.60 -4.38
CA THR A 49 -8.34 -2.88 -3.83
C THR A 49 -8.56 -4.05 -4.77
N ASN A 50 -7.65 -5.01 -4.71
CA ASN A 50 -7.74 -6.32 -5.33
C ASN A 50 -7.06 -7.35 -4.40
N ALA A 51 -7.09 -8.63 -4.79
CA ALA A 51 -6.45 -9.69 -4.00
C ALA A 51 -4.97 -9.40 -3.67
N LEU A 52 -4.22 -8.76 -4.58
CA LEU A 52 -2.81 -8.42 -4.37
C LEU A 52 -2.64 -7.32 -3.31
N THR A 53 -3.49 -6.29 -3.29
CA THR A 53 -3.46 -5.22 -2.28
C THR A 53 -3.61 -5.80 -0.88
N TRP A 54 -4.58 -6.70 -0.67
CA TRP A 54 -4.77 -7.39 0.61
C TRP A 54 -3.59 -8.29 0.97
N ASN A 55 -3.02 -9.01 0.00
CA ASN A 55 -1.84 -9.84 0.24
C ASN A 55 -0.63 -9.01 0.70
N ARG A 56 -0.38 -7.87 0.04
CA ARG A 56 0.74 -7.00 0.39
C ARG A 56 0.55 -6.32 1.74
N LEU A 57 -0.67 -5.89 2.07
CA LEU A 57 -0.97 -5.38 3.42
C LEU A 57 -0.74 -6.45 4.49
N GLY A 58 -1.24 -7.68 4.26
CA GLY A 58 -1.02 -8.79 5.18
C GLY A 58 0.47 -9.12 5.36
N PHE A 59 1.25 -9.03 4.30
CA PHE A 59 2.71 -9.20 4.35
C PHE A 59 3.41 -8.09 5.14
N CYS A 60 3.00 -6.84 4.97
CA CYS A 60 3.50 -5.75 5.80
C CYS A 60 3.19 -6.01 7.28
N TYR A 61 1.95 -6.39 7.61
CA TYR A 61 1.54 -6.68 8.99
C TYR A 61 2.32 -7.85 9.61
N HIS A 62 2.58 -8.89 8.83
CA HIS A 62 3.42 -10.01 9.26
C HIS A 62 4.82 -9.52 9.67
N ASN A 63 5.47 -8.72 8.82
CA ASN A 63 6.85 -8.27 9.06
C ASN A 63 6.99 -7.31 10.25
N VAL A 64 5.90 -6.66 10.67
CA VAL A 64 5.89 -5.81 11.88
C VAL A 64 5.34 -6.53 13.11
N GLY A 65 5.11 -7.84 13.04
CA GLY A 65 4.66 -8.68 14.15
C GLY A 65 3.16 -8.64 14.43
N GLN A 66 2.36 -7.98 13.58
CA GLN A 66 0.90 -7.91 13.71
C GLN A 66 0.24 -9.10 13.02
N VAL A 67 0.52 -10.31 13.53
CA VAL A 67 0.19 -11.58 12.86
C VAL A 67 -1.33 -11.78 12.67
N ASP A 68 -2.15 -11.38 13.64
CA ASP A 68 -3.61 -11.55 13.54
C ASP A 68 -4.21 -10.74 12.37
N LEU A 69 -3.73 -9.50 12.19
CA LEU A 69 -4.13 -8.67 11.05
C LEU A 69 -3.63 -9.25 9.73
N ALA A 70 -2.39 -9.76 9.73
CA ALA A 70 -1.83 -10.42 8.55
C ALA A 70 -2.69 -11.61 8.08
N ILE A 71 -3.08 -12.49 9.01
CA ILE A 71 -3.93 -13.65 8.70
C ILE A 71 -5.27 -13.19 8.11
N LYS A 72 -5.91 -12.20 8.73
CA LYS A 72 -7.17 -11.65 8.24
C LYS A 72 -7.04 -11.15 6.80
N ASP A 73 -6.02 -10.36 6.50
CA ASP A 73 -5.83 -9.78 5.17
C ASP A 73 -5.45 -10.83 4.13
N TYR A 74 -4.68 -11.86 4.51
CA TYR A 74 -4.42 -13.00 3.63
C TYR A 74 -5.67 -13.80 3.30
N LEU A 75 -6.57 -14.03 4.26
CA LEU A 75 -7.83 -14.70 4.01
C LEU A 75 -8.72 -13.91 3.05
N ILE A 76 -8.78 -12.58 3.22
CA ILE A 76 -9.49 -11.70 2.29
C ILE A 76 -8.87 -11.80 0.89
N SER A 77 -7.53 -11.76 0.78
CA SER A 77 -6.82 -11.93 -0.48
C SER A 77 -7.19 -13.23 -1.20
N LEU A 78 -7.17 -14.36 -0.49
CA LEU A 78 -7.48 -15.68 -1.04
C LEU A 78 -8.92 -15.77 -1.53
N ASN A 79 -9.88 -15.22 -0.77
CA ASN A 79 -11.30 -15.21 -1.15
C ASN A 79 -11.60 -14.30 -2.35
N ASN A 80 -10.73 -13.32 -2.64
CA ASN A 80 -10.89 -12.38 -3.76
C ASN A 80 -10.08 -12.77 -5.01
N LYS A 81 -9.37 -13.90 -5.02
CA LYS A 81 -8.81 -14.42 -6.27
C LYS A 81 -9.97 -14.91 -7.14
N PRO A 82 -10.03 -14.55 -8.45
CA PRO A 82 -10.95 -15.23 -9.36
C PRO A 82 -10.65 -16.71 -9.25
N SER A 83 -11.65 -17.53 -8.93
CA SER A 83 -11.51 -18.98 -8.80
C SER A 83 -10.93 -19.54 -10.11
N ALA A 84 -9.62 -19.79 -10.15
CA ALA A 84 -8.95 -20.50 -11.24
C ALA A 84 -9.03 -22.02 -11.00
N PHE A 85 -10.22 -22.50 -10.63
CA PHE A 85 -10.52 -23.91 -10.46
C PHE A 85 -11.86 -24.20 -11.13
N LEU A 86 -11.82 -24.38 -12.45
CA LEU A 86 -12.66 -25.29 -13.23
C LEU A 86 -11.82 -25.75 -14.45
#